data_AF-A0A3L7ZW13-F1
#
_entry.id   AF-A0A3L7ZW13-F1
#
_cell.length_a   1.000
_cell.length_b   1.000
_cell.length_c   1.000
_cell.angle_alpha   90.00
_cell.angle_beta   90.00
_cell.angle_gamma   90.00
#
_symmetry.space_group_name_H-M   'P 1'
#
loop_
_entity.id
_entity.type
_entity.pdbx_description
1 polymer ?
#
loop_
_entity_poly.entity_id
_entity_poly.type
_entity_poly.pdbx_seq_one_letter_code
_entity_poly.pdbx_strand_id
1 'polypeptide(L)'
;MKNRVIFIVKIIAAIAILFTSSYYWLHTVILHIGAGLRYGCLCLFRRGQKVSYREIRYGSEDFNNTDHADNNLANGFLGFLVLTLILILIAK
;
A
#
# COMPACT_ATOMS: atom_id res chain seq x y z
N MET A 1 -9.40 29.72 3.02
CA MET A 1 -10.02 28.37 3.13
C MET A 1 -10.27 27.72 1.76
N LYS A 2 -10.89 28.43 0.81
CA LYS A 2 -11.20 27.93 -0.56
C LYS A 2 -9.99 27.30 -1.30
N ASN A 3 -8.82 27.94 -1.28
CA ASN A 3 -7.62 27.42 -1.97
C ASN A 3 -7.08 26.12 -1.36
N ARG A 4 -7.20 25.94 -0.03
CA ARG A 4 -6.79 24.68 0.64
C ARG A 4 -7.74 23.54 0.30
N VAL A 5 -9.04 23.80 0.26
CA VAL A 5 -10.05 22.80 -0.13
C VAL A 5 -9.82 22.34 -1.57
N ILE A 6 -9.58 23.28 -2.50
CA ILE A 6 -9.28 22.95 -3.91
C ILE A 6 -8.02 22.08 -4.01
N PHE A 7 -6.98 22.40 -3.24
CA PHE A 7 -5.74 21.62 -3.21
C PHE A 7 -5.97 20.19 -2.69
N ILE A 8 -6.69 20.03 -1.59
CA ILE A 8 -7.04 18.72 -1.03
C ILE A 8 -7.86 17.89 -2.02
N VAL A 9 -8.87 18.49 -2.67
CA VAL A 9 -9.69 17.82 -3.68
C VAL A 9 -8.85 17.34 -4.86
N LYS A 10 -7.88 18.15 -5.33
CA LYS A 10 -6.96 17.75 -6.40
C LYS A 10 -6.08 16.57 -6.00
N ILE A 11 -5.59 16.53 -4.75
CA ILE A 11 -4.82 15.40 -4.23
C ILE A 11 -5.69 14.14 -4.19
N ILE A 12 -6.90 14.23 -3.63
CA ILE A 12 -7.82 13.09 -3.55
C ILE A 12 -8.17 12.58 -4.95
N ALA A 13 -8.41 13.47 -5.92
CA ALA A 13 -8.68 13.09 -7.30
C ALA A 13 -7.47 12.41 -7.97
N ALA A 14 -6.26 12.93 -7.76
CA ALA A 14 -5.03 12.31 -8.27
C ALA A 14 -4.80 10.92 -7.67
N ILE A 15 -5.03 10.77 -6.36
CA ILE A 15 -5.01 9.46 -5.69
C ILE A 15 -6.10 8.56 -6.30
N ALA A 16 -7.35 9.00 -6.44
CA ALA A 16 -8.41 8.18 -7.02
C ALA A 16 -8.03 7.68 -8.44
N ILE A 17 -7.47 8.56 -9.28
CA ILE A 17 -7.01 8.20 -10.64
C ILE A 17 -5.90 7.15 -10.58
N LEU A 18 -4.92 7.28 -9.68
CA LEU A 18 -3.84 6.29 -9.51
C LEU A 18 -4.34 4.87 -9.17
N PHE A 19 -5.56 4.77 -8.63
CA PHE A 19 -6.19 3.50 -8.26
C PHE A 19 -7.30 3.07 -9.25
N THR A 20 -7.49 3.77 -10.37
CA THR A 20 -8.39 3.35 -11.46
C THR A 20 -7.71 2.36 -12.42
N SER A 21 -8.52 1.65 -13.22
CA SER A 21 -8.11 0.56 -14.12
C SER A 21 -6.90 0.89 -15.01
N SER A 22 -6.76 2.13 -15.50
CA SER A 22 -5.62 2.55 -16.32
C SER A 22 -4.26 2.48 -15.63
N TYR A 23 -4.22 2.45 -14.29
CA TYR A 23 -2.99 2.43 -13.49
C TYR A 23 -2.85 1.16 -12.65
N TYR A 24 -3.51 0.07 -13.06
CA TYR A 24 -3.50 -1.21 -12.34
C TYR A 24 -2.09 -1.73 -12.00
N TRP A 25 -1.10 -1.46 -12.86
CA TRP A 25 0.29 -1.83 -12.60
C TRP A 25 0.90 -1.03 -11.43
N LEU A 26 0.67 0.29 -11.35
CA LEU A 26 1.13 1.11 -10.23
C LEU A 26 0.49 0.67 -8.91
N HIS A 27 -0.81 0.39 -8.93
CA HIS A 27 -1.51 -0.16 -7.78
C HIS A 27 -0.86 -1.48 -7.32
N THR A 28 -0.54 -2.37 -8.27
CA THR A 28 0.16 -3.63 -7.97
C THR A 28 1.55 -3.39 -7.37
N VAL A 29 2.32 -2.44 -7.89
CA VAL A 29 3.64 -2.06 -7.36
C VAL A 29 3.54 -1.54 -5.93
N ILE A 30 2.61 -0.62 -5.66
CA ILE A 30 2.35 -0.06 -4.32
C ILE A 30 2.06 -1.20 -3.34
N LEU A 31 1.16 -2.11 -3.69
CA LEU A 31 0.82 -3.25 -2.84
C LEU A 31 2.02 -4.18 -2.56
N HIS A 32 2.91 -4.41 -3.54
CA HIS A 32 4.10 -5.24 -3.34
C HIS A 32 5.12 -4.55 -2.44
N ILE A 33 5.33 -3.24 -2.61
CA ILE A 33 6.20 -2.44 -1.72
C ILE A 33 5.69 -2.53 -0.28
N GLY A 34 4.39 -2.32 -0.07
CA GLY A 34 3.81 -2.37 1.26
C GLY A 34 3.83 -3.77 1.88
N ALA A 35 3.55 -4.81 1.10
CA ALA A 35 3.67 -6.20 1.55
C ALA A 35 5.13 -6.55 1.91
N GLY A 36 6.10 -6.06 1.13
CA GLY A 36 7.52 -6.26 1.38
C GLY A 36 7.99 -5.56 2.65
N LEU A 37 7.57 -4.31 2.86
CA LEU A 37 7.82 -3.58 4.10
C LEU A 37 7.22 -4.30 5.30
N ARG A 38 5.95 -4.71 5.21
CA ARG A 38 5.25 -5.42 6.29
C ARG A 38 5.93 -6.75 6.62
N TYR A 39 6.31 -7.52 5.60
CA TYR A 39 7.06 -8.75 5.74
C TYR A 39 8.42 -8.50 6.42
N GLY A 40 9.19 -7.53 5.94
CA GLY A 40 10.49 -7.16 6.52
C GLY A 40 10.37 -6.76 7.98
N CYS A 41 9.41 -5.91 8.32
CA CYS A 41 9.12 -5.54 9.71
C CYS A 41 8.77 -6.77 10.56
N LEU A 42 7.87 -7.64 10.09
CA LEU A 42 7.49 -8.85 10.82
C LEU A 42 8.66 -9.81 11.02
N CYS A 43 9.54 -9.97 10.03
CA CYS A 43 10.77 -10.76 10.16
C CYS A 43 11.70 -10.19 11.25
N LEU A 44 11.80 -8.87 11.36
CA LEU A 44 12.62 -8.21 12.38
C LEU A 44 12.02 -8.36 13.79
N PHE A 45 10.69 -8.20 13.93
CA PHE A 45 10.02 -8.24 15.24
C PHE A 45 9.75 -9.66 15.75
N ARG A 46 9.56 -10.64 14.86
CA ARG A 46 9.16 -12.02 15.20
C ARG A 46 10.29 -13.04 15.00
N ARG A 47 11.56 -12.64 15.18
CA ARG A 47 12.76 -13.49 14.99
C ARG A 47 12.50 -14.95 15.41
N GLY A 48 12.34 -15.85 14.44
CA GLY A 48 12.10 -17.28 14.65
C GLY A 48 10.72 -17.82 14.23
N GLN A 49 9.70 -16.97 14.03
CA GLN A 49 8.44 -17.42 13.45
C GLN A 49 8.50 -17.42 11.91
N LYS A 50 8.01 -18.49 11.30
CA LYS A 50 7.93 -18.62 9.83
C LYS A 50 6.83 -17.70 9.32
N VAL A 51 7.20 -16.49 8.93
CA VAL A 51 6.33 -15.55 8.23
C VAL A 51 6.51 -15.78 6.73
N SER A 52 5.42 -15.93 5.97
CA SER A 52 5.48 -16.09 4.52
C SER A 52 5.12 -14.80 3.81
N TYR A 53 5.99 -14.32 2.92
CA TYR A 53 5.67 -13.18 2.05
C TYR A 53 4.43 -13.46 1.21
N ARG A 54 4.28 -14.68 0.69
CA ARG A 54 3.11 -15.08 -0.10
C ARG A 54 1.83 -14.93 0.70
N GLU A 55 1.84 -15.34 1.97
CA GLU A 55 0.67 -15.25 2.85
C GLU A 55 0.33 -13.79 3.20
N ILE A 56 1.32 -12.94 3.45
CA ILE A 56 1.09 -11.50 3.67
C ILE A 56 0.61 -10.80 2.39
N ARG A 57 1.03 -11.23 1.20
CA ARG A 57 0.66 -10.56 -0.05
C ARG A 57 -0.68 -11.05 -0.59
N TYR A 58 -0.85 -12.36 -0.62
CA TYR A 58 -1.94 -13.04 -1.32
C TYR A 58 -2.94 -13.70 -0.38
N GLY A 59 -2.65 -13.80 0.92
CA GLY A 59 -3.47 -14.55 1.88
C GLY A 59 -3.19 -16.05 1.87
N SER A 60 -3.88 -16.78 2.75
CA SER A 60 -4.00 -18.24 2.66
C SER A 60 -5.16 -18.63 1.75
N GLU A 61 -5.27 -19.92 1.42
CA GLU A 61 -6.37 -20.44 0.58
C GLU A 61 -7.73 -20.34 1.28
N ASP A 62 -7.74 -20.23 2.61
CA ASP A 62 -8.95 -20.11 3.43
C ASP A 62 -9.44 -18.66 3.60
N PHE A 63 -8.76 -17.68 3.00
CA PHE A 63 -9.15 -16.28 3.14
C PHE A 63 -10.47 -16.01 2.45
N ASN A 64 -11.36 -15.31 3.15
CA ASN A 64 -12.57 -14.79 2.53
C ASN A 64 -12.26 -13.46 1.80
N ASN A 65 -13.23 -12.95 1.04
CA ASN A 65 -13.08 -11.68 0.32
C ASN A 65 -12.80 -10.49 1.24
N THR A 66 -13.30 -10.50 2.47
CA THR A 66 -13.06 -9.46 3.47
C THR A 66 -11.62 -9.49 3.96
N ASP A 67 -11.04 -10.68 4.19
CA ASP A 67 -9.64 -10.85 4.58
C ASP A 67 -8.71 -10.37 3.47
N HIS A 68 -9.03 -10.67 2.20
CA HIS A 68 -8.30 -10.13 1.06
C HIS A 68 -8.39 -8.60 0.96
N ALA A 69 -9.57 -8.03 1.24
CA ALA A 69 -9.77 -6.59 1.21
C ALA A 69 -8.96 -5.89 2.31
N ASP A 70 -8.99 -6.39 3.54
CA ASP A 70 -8.22 -5.86 4.67
C ASP A 70 -6.71 -5.96 4.40
N ASN A 71 -6.27 -7.11 3.89
CA ASN A 71 -4.87 -7.33 3.56
C ASN A 71 -4.37 -6.39 2.45
N ASN A 72 -5.17 -6.18 1.40
CA ASN A 72 -4.86 -5.22 0.34
C ASN A 72 -4.88 -3.78 0.87
N LEU A 73 -5.77 -3.44 1.80
CA LEU A 73 -5.80 -2.12 2.44
C LEU A 73 -4.51 -1.87 3.23
N ALA A 74 -4.11 -2.81 4.09
CA ALA A 74 -2.89 -2.69 4.89
C ALA A 74 -1.62 -2.57 4.01
N ASN A 75 -1.50 -3.44 3.01
CA ASN A 75 -0.38 -3.41 2.07
C ASN A 75 -0.41 -2.13 1.20
N GLY A 76 -1.59 -1.69 0.76
CA GLY A 76 -1.75 -0.49 -0.05
C GLY A 76 -1.38 0.78 0.71
N PHE A 77 -1.82 0.87 1.97
CA PHE A 77 -1.49 1.98 2.86
C PHE A 77 0.01 2.08 3.11
N LEU A 78 0.66 0.98 3.50
CA LEU A 78 2.11 0.96 3.73
C LEU A 78 2.90 1.29 2.45
N GLY A 79 2.50 0.73 1.31
CA GLY A 79 3.13 1.04 0.03
C GLY A 79 3.01 2.52 -0.35
N PHE A 80 1.83 3.10 -0.11
CA PHE A 80 1.58 4.51 -0.38
C PHE A 80 2.41 5.43 0.52
N LEU A 81 2.60 5.07 1.80
CA LEU A 81 3.50 5.80 2.70
C LEU A 81 4.94 5.81 2.18
N VAL A 82 5.45 4.67 1.73
CA VAL A 82 6.80 4.59 1.13
C VAL A 82 6.90 5.46 -0.12
N LEU A 83 5.92 5.37 -1.03
CA LEU A 83 5.89 6.20 -2.23
C LEU A 83 5.86 7.69 -1.88
N THR A 84 5.03 8.08 -0.91
CA THR A 84 4.93 9.46 -0.43
C THR A 84 6.27 9.96 0.11
N LEU A 85 6.95 9.16 0.92
CA LEU A 85 8.27 9.49 1.44
C LEU A 85 9.29 9.67 0.31
N ILE A 86 9.33 8.77 -0.67
CA ILE A 86 10.22 8.89 -1.84
C ILE A 86 9.95 10.19 -2.60
N LEU A 87 8.68 10.51 -2.86
CA LEU A 87 8.30 11.74 -3.58
C LEU A 87 8.73 12.99 -2.80
N ILE A 88 8.56 13.01 -1.47
CA ILE A 88 9.01 14.12 -0.62
C ILE A 88 10.55 14.25 -0.66
N LEU A 89 11.28 13.13 -0.64
CA LEU A 89 12.75 13.12 -0.69
C LEU A 89 13.30 13.56 -2.04
N ILE A 90 12.62 13.25 -3.15
CA ILE A 90 13.02 13.70 -4.50
C ILE A 90 12.66 15.17 -4.73
N ALA A 91 11.54 15.62 -4.19
CA ALA A 91 11.07 17.00 -4.35
C ALA A 91 11.83 18.02 -3.47
N LYS A 92 12.69 17.54 -2.58
CA LYS A 92 13.52 18.33 -1.68
C LYS A 92 14.96 18.34 -2.15
#